data_AF-G9X2L6-F1
#
_entry.id   AF-G9X2L6-F1
#
_cell.length_a   1.000
_cell.length_b   1.000
_cell.length_c   1.000
_cell.angle_alpha   90.00
_cell.angle_beta   90.00
_cell.angle_gamma   90.00
#
_symmetry.space_group_name_H-M   'P 1'
#
loop_
_entity.id
_entity.type
_entity.pdbx_description
1 polymer ?
#
loop_
_entity_poly.entity_id
_entity_poly.type
_entity_poly.pdbx_seq_one_letter_code
_entity_poly.pdbx_strand_id
1 'polypeptide(L)' 'MILELNCLRYTTDDAEKIAYLKSLGATEIGSSKDETDYENMKLDDLKKLAKDKGIGGYLDMKKSELINALRGV' A
#
# COMPACT_ATOMS: atom_id res chain seq x y z
N MET A 1 -11.14 -14.65 -6.53
CA MET A 1 -10.05 -14.07 -5.72
C MET A 1 -8.71 -14.51 -6.33
N ILE A 2 -7.66 -13.70 -6.29
CA ILE A 2 -6.33 -14.07 -6.83
C ILE A 2 -5.36 -14.29 -5.67
N LEU A 3 -4.69 -15.43 -5.65
CA LEU A 3 -3.69 -15.81 -4.68
C LEU A 3 -2.37 -16.13 -5.39
N GLU A 4 -1.24 -15.76 -4.80
CA GLU A 4 0.10 -16.10 -5.30
C GLU A 4 0.79 -17.05 -4.33
N LEU A 5 1.24 -18.21 -4.84
CA LEU A 5 1.98 -19.22 -4.09
C LEU A 5 3.14 -19.73 -4.95
N ASN A 6 4.36 -19.66 -4.42
CA ASN A 6 5.56 -20.17 -5.10
C ASN A 6 5.71 -19.69 -6.56
N CYS A 7 5.49 -18.39 -6.81
CA CYS A 7 5.48 -17.74 -8.12
C CYS A 7 4.36 -18.20 -9.10
N LEU A 8 3.39 -19.00 -8.65
CA LEU A 8 2.21 -19.38 -9.41
C LEU A 8 0.99 -18.61 -8.92
N ARG A 9 0.16 -18.17 -9.87
CA ARG A 9 -1.08 -17.43 -9.58
C ARG A 9 -2.26 -18.38 -9.67
N TYR A 10 -3.05 -18.38 -8.61
CA TYR A 10 -4.26 -19.18 -8.48
C TYR A 10 -5.46 -18.25 -8.41
N THR A 11 -6.34 -18.36 -9.40
CA THR A 11 -7.63 -17.69 -9.39
C THR A 11 -8.66 -18.68 -8.89
N THR A 12 -9.13 -18.48 -7.67
CA THR A 12 -10.17 -19.33 -7.09
C THR A 12 -11.08 -18.48 -6.21
N ASP A 13 -12.36 -18.80 -6.24
CA ASP A 13 -13.40 -18.19 -5.41
C ASP A 13 -13.95 -19.21 -4.39
N ASP A 14 -13.39 -20.43 -4.43
CA ASP A 14 -13.75 -21.54 -3.58
C ASP A 14 -13.06 -21.40 -2.22
N ALA A 15 -13.86 -21.31 -1.16
CA ALA A 15 -13.39 -21.00 0.19
C ALA A 15 -12.45 -22.07 0.77
N GLU A 16 -12.58 -23.33 0.35
CA GLU A 16 -11.73 -24.42 0.82
C GLU A 16 -10.35 -24.34 0.15
N LYS A 17 -10.32 -24.04 -1.16
CA LYS A 17 -9.07 -23.88 -1.93
C LYS A 17 -8.29 -22.64 -1.52
N ILE A 18 -8.96 -21.49 -1.51
CA ILE A 18 -9.02 -20.62 -0.32
C ILE A 18 -7.98 -20.82 0.79
N ALA A 19 -8.50 -21.41 1.86
CA ALA A 19 -7.80 -21.71 3.09
C ALA A 19 -6.58 -22.62 2.89
N TYR A 20 -6.67 -23.59 1.98
CA TYR A 20 -5.56 -24.50 1.69
C TYR A 20 -4.34 -23.75 1.13
N LEU A 21 -4.56 -22.91 0.11
CA LEU A 21 -3.50 -22.08 -0.48
C LEU A 21 -2.91 -21.14 0.58
N LYS A 22 -3.75 -20.49 1.41
CA LYS A 22 -3.27 -19.65 2.51
C LYS A 22 -2.43 -20.43 3.54
N SER A 23 -2.80 -21.67 3.87
CA SER A 23 -2.02 -22.53 4.78
C SER A 23 -0.66 -22.95 4.18
N LEU A 24 -0.54 -22.96 2.86
CA LEU A 24 0.72 -23.20 2.16
C LEU A 24 1.58 -21.93 2.01
N GLY A 25 1.09 -20.77 2.48
CA GLY A 25 1.78 -19.50 2.40
C GLY A 25 1.40 -18.66 1.18
N ALA A 26 0.23 -18.90 0.56
CA ALA A 26 -0.25 -18.07 -0.53
C ALA A 26 -0.68 -16.68 -0.04
N THR A 27 -0.27 -15.64 -0.77
CA THR A 27 -0.64 -14.25 -0.49
C THR A 27 -1.77 -13.81 -1.40
N GLU A 28 -2.76 -13.11 -0.87
CA GLU A 28 -3.84 -12.57 -1.68
C GLU A 28 -3.39 -11.34 -2.47
N ILE A 29 -3.47 -11.45 -3.79
CA ILE A 29 -3.15 -10.38 -4.73
C ILE A 29 -4.49 -9.78 -5.16
N GLY A 30 -5.19 -9.12 -4.24
CA GLY A 30 -6.53 -8.63 -4.50
C GLY A 30 -7.09 -7.72 -3.42
N SER A 31 -7.00 -6.42 -3.67
CA SER A 31 -7.61 -5.29 -2.96
C SER A 31 -6.85 -4.72 -1.75
N SER A 32 -6.49 -3.44 -1.92
CA SER A 32 -5.96 -2.49 -0.93
C SER A 32 -4.51 -2.69 -0.45
N LYS A 33 -3.57 -2.45 -1.37
CA LYS A 33 -2.50 -1.50 -1.05
C LYS A 33 -2.98 -0.09 -1.42
N ASP A 34 -3.89 0.46 -0.61
CA ASP A 34 -4.07 1.90 -0.48
C ASP A 34 -3.03 2.49 0.48
N GLU A 35 -1.90 1.82 0.65
CA GLU A 35 -0.67 2.53 0.94
C GLU A 35 -0.18 3.04 -0.40
N THR A 36 -0.67 4.21 -0.82
CA THR A 36 0.17 5.04 -1.68
C THR A 36 1.53 5.05 -1.00
N ASP A 37 2.54 4.50 -1.66
CA ASP A 37 3.84 4.14 -1.12
C ASP A 37 4.66 5.42 -0.86
N TYR A 38 4.10 6.31 -0.02
CA TYR A 38 4.66 7.60 0.32
C TYR A 38 6.02 7.41 0.99
N GLU A 39 6.23 6.29 1.68
CA GLU A 39 7.52 5.89 2.25
C GLU A 39 8.59 5.70 1.16
N ASN A 40 8.22 5.19 0.00
CA ASN A 40 9.08 5.02 -1.16
C ASN A 40 9.14 6.24 -2.10
N MET A 41 8.26 7.25 -1.93
CA MET A 41 8.30 8.48 -2.71
C MET A 41 9.45 9.41 -2.30
N LYS A 42 9.90 10.24 -3.25
CA LYS A 42 10.89 11.30 -2.97
C LYS A 42 10.26 12.39 -2.12
N LEU A 43 11.09 13.02 -1.27
CA LEU A 43 10.64 14.12 -0.42
C LEU A 43 10.03 15.26 -1.24
N ASP A 44 10.58 15.58 -2.42
CA ASP A 44 10.04 16.59 -3.34
C ASP A 44 8.63 16.24 -3.84
N ASP A 45 8.37 14.99 -4.21
CA ASP A 45 7.05 14.53 -4.67
C ASP A 45 6.03 14.56 -3.53
N LEU A 46 6.45 14.15 -2.33
CA LEU A 46 5.64 14.28 -1.13
C LEU A 46 5.31 15.76 -0.84
N LYS A 47 6.27 16.68 -0.99
CA LYS A 47 6.05 18.13 -0.78
C LYS A 47 5.09 18.73 -1.80
N LYS A 48 5.15 18.28 -3.06
CA LYS A 48 4.17 18.69 -4.07
C LYS A 48 2.77 18.21 -3.73
N LEU A 49 2.63 16.94 -3.33
CA LEU A 49 1.36 16.37 -2.89
C LEU A 49 0.81 17.09 -1.66
N ALA A 50 1.68 17.43 -0.70
CA ALA A 50 1.30 18.13 0.51
C ALA A 50 0.82 19.56 0.20
N LYS A 51 1.50 20.24 -0.74
CA LYS A 51 1.07 21.55 -1.25
C LYS A 51 -0.28 21.48 -1.96
N ASP A 52 -0.49 20.47 -2.81
CA ASP A 52 -1.73 20.25 -3.54
C ASP A 52 -2.91 19.96 -2.59
N LYS A 53 -2.65 19.19 -1.53
CA LYS A 53 -3.60 18.94 -0.44
C LYS A 53 -3.76 20.11 0.55
N GLY A 54 -3.00 21.20 0.40
CA GLY A 54 -3.08 22.36 1.28
C GLY A 54 -2.52 22.15 2.69
N ILE A 55 -1.62 21.20 2.89
CA ILE A 55 -0.99 20.90 4.19
C ILE A 55 -0.02 22.03 4.54
N GLY A 56 -0.38 22.85 5.54
CA GLY A 56 0.49 23.90 6.08
C GLY A 56 1.70 23.33 6.82
N GLY A 57 2.87 23.96 6.67
CA GLY A 57 4.11 23.50 7.34
C GLY A 57 4.89 22.43 6.58
N TYR A 58 4.44 22.02 5.39
CA TYR A 58 5.07 20.97 4.57
C TYR A 58 6.55 21.24 4.19
N LEU A 59 6.98 22.51 4.20
CA LEU A 59 8.36 22.90 3.88
C LEU A 59 9.34 22.55 5.00
N ASP A 60 8.91 22.71 6.25
CA ASP A 60 9.67 22.45 7.48
C ASP A 60 9.48 21.02 8.02
N MET A 61 8.43 20.31 7.57
CA MET A 61 8.17 18.93 7.94
C MET A 61 9.21 17.94 7.39
N LYS A 62 9.56 16.95 8.22
CA LYS A 62 10.41 15.81 7.81
C LYS A 62 9.63 14.86 6.92
N LYS A 63 10.36 14.02 6.17
CA LYS A 63 9.77 13.03 5.25
C LYS A 63 8.66 12.21 5.92
N SER A 64 8.92 11.68 7.13
CA SER A 64 7.96 10.88 7.91
C SER A 64 6.69 11.67 8.29
N GLU A 65 6.85 12.92 8.73
CA GLU A 65 5.73 13.80 9.09
C GLU A 65 4.87 14.12 7.87
N LEU A 66 5.51 14.34 6.71
CA LEU A 66 4.81 14.56 5.46
C LEU A 66 4.03 13.33 5.00
N ILE A 67 4.63 12.15 5.14
CA ILE A 67 3.99 10.87 4.82
C ILE A 67 2.77 10.66 5.70
N ASN A 68 2.88 10.91 7.01
CA ASN A 68 1.74 10.81 7.94
C ASN A 68 0.64 11.81 7.58
N ALA A 69 1.00 13.07 7.32
CA ALA A 69 0.04 14.10 6.93
C ALA A 69 -0.65 13.80 5.59
N LEU A 70 0.04 13.13 4.65
CA LEU A 70 -0.52 12.68 3.37
C LEU A 70 -1.39 11.44 3.51
N ARG A 71 -1.01 10.50 4.40
CA ARG A 71 -1.83 9.33 4.78
C ARG A 71 -3.07 9.74 5.59
N GLY A 72 -3.06 10.92 6.22
CA GLY A 72 -4.17 11.44 7.03
C GLY A 72 -4.31 10.71 8.38
N VAL A 73 -3.18 10.25 8.94
CA VAL A 73 -3.09 9.52 10.23
C VAL A 73 -2.33 10.30 11.28
#